data_AF-A0A258GN14-F1
#
_entry.id   AF-A0A258GN14-F1
#
_cell.length_a   1.000
_cell.length_b   1.000
_cell.length_c   1.000
_cell.angle_alpha   90.00
_cell.angle_beta   90.00
_cell.angle_gamma   90.00
#
_symmetry.space_group_name_H-M   'P 1'
#
loop_
_entity.id
_entity.type
_entity.pdbx_description
1 polymer ?
#
loop_
_entity_poly.entity_id
_entity_poly.type
_entity_poly.pdbx_seq_one_letter_code
_entity_poly.pdbx_strand_id
1 'polypeptide(L)'
;MKLAVFAAAGLVLAPIAHAQDCGPLHRVIASAVEEGFESISGDLVADGYFETNVSFFDADECSVDSIGGQYFCLWDRPSVDDADTAIAPLYDMAKVCLSGGWEWTDLAGEKRPNTIAITEGYRMTSTRGAHKGAVVQVYMDGMATQPWRQVWLEVWWE
;
A
#
# COMPACT_ATOMS: atom_id res chain seq x y z
N MET A 1 -32.89 22.72 -48.98
CA MET A 1 -32.68 22.89 -47.53
C MET A 1 -32.41 21.51 -46.91
N LYS A 2 -31.36 21.40 -46.08
CA LYS A 2 -31.05 20.31 -45.13
C LYS A 2 -30.60 18.98 -45.77
N LEU A 3 -29.58 18.22 -45.36
CA LEU A 3 -28.55 18.16 -44.29
C LEU A 3 -27.47 17.21 -44.90
N ALA A 4 -26.17 17.50 -44.98
CA ALA A 4 -25.16 17.63 -43.94
C ALA A 4 -24.84 16.31 -43.17
N VAL A 5 -23.56 15.90 -43.31
CA VAL A 5 -22.66 15.27 -42.31
C VAL A 5 -22.87 13.77 -41.95
N PHE A 6 -21.90 12.92 -41.55
CA PHE A 6 -20.54 13.05 -40.99
C PHE A 6 -19.64 11.85 -41.41
N ALA A 7 -18.36 12.14 -41.67
CA ALA A 7 -17.28 11.16 -41.63
C ALA A 7 -16.90 10.91 -40.16
N ALA A 8 -17.09 9.68 -39.69
CA ALA A 8 -16.58 9.23 -38.40
C ALA A 8 -15.15 8.71 -38.59
N ALA A 9 -14.17 9.60 -38.45
CA ALA A 9 -12.80 9.18 -38.20
C ALA A 9 -12.74 8.57 -36.80
N GLY A 10 -12.42 7.28 -36.73
CA GLY A 10 -12.21 6.55 -35.48
C GLY A 10 -11.05 7.17 -34.71
N LEU A 11 -11.39 7.94 -33.67
CA LEU A 11 -10.47 8.24 -32.58
C LEU A 11 -10.24 6.93 -31.83
N VAL A 12 -9.12 6.27 -32.12
CA VAL A 12 -8.50 5.34 -31.18
C VAL A 12 -8.16 6.18 -29.96
N LEU A 13 -9.05 6.16 -28.96
CA LEU A 13 -8.70 6.56 -27.61
C LEU A 13 -7.62 5.58 -27.16
N ALA A 14 -6.35 5.96 -27.35
CA ALA A 14 -5.29 5.42 -26.54
C ALA A 14 -5.76 5.53 -25.08
N PRO A 15 -5.69 4.47 -24.26
CA PRO A 15 -6.05 4.59 -22.86
C PRO A 15 -5.15 5.68 -22.31
N ILE A 16 -5.78 6.82 -22.03
CA ILE A 16 -5.15 7.95 -21.39
C ILE A 16 -4.53 7.32 -20.16
N ALA A 17 -3.19 7.40 -20.08
CA ALA A 17 -2.47 7.13 -18.85
C ALA A 17 -3.19 7.92 -17.78
N HIS A 18 -4.02 7.24 -17.00
CA HIS A 18 -4.67 7.85 -15.87
C HIS A 18 -3.49 8.33 -15.03
N ALA A 19 -3.32 9.66 -14.90
CA ALA A 19 -2.54 10.20 -13.81
C ALA A 19 -3.32 9.80 -12.55
N GLN A 20 -3.14 8.56 -12.12
CA GLN A 20 -3.79 8.01 -10.94
C GLN A 20 -3.12 8.72 -9.79
N ASP A 21 -3.91 9.52 -9.09
CA ASP A 21 -3.48 10.13 -7.85
C ASP A 21 -3.28 8.99 -6.84
N CYS A 22 -2.04 8.51 -6.77
CA CYS A 22 -1.60 7.52 -5.81
C CYS A 22 -1.56 8.08 -4.40
N GLY A 23 -1.86 9.38 -4.23
CA GLY A 23 -2.20 10.03 -2.99
C GLY A 23 -1.25 9.67 -1.85
N PRO A 24 -1.78 9.13 -0.74
CA PRO A 24 -0.97 8.75 0.42
C PRO A 24 0.20 7.80 0.10
N LEU A 25 0.06 6.85 -0.84
CA LEU A 25 1.11 5.86 -1.15
C LEU A 25 2.36 6.50 -1.73
N HIS A 26 2.19 7.40 -2.68
CA HIS A 26 3.34 8.10 -3.25
C HIS A 26 4.03 8.96 -2.18
N ARG A 27 3.25 9.65 -1.33
CA ARG A 27 3.82 10.47 -0.26
C ARG A 27 4.65 9.64 0.73
N VAL A 28 4.16 8.47 1.14
CA VAL A 28 4.91 7.56 2.03
C VAL A 28 6.18 7.04 1.37
N ILE A 29 6.12 6.59 0.11
CA ILE A 29 7.29 6.08 -0.61
C ILE A 29 8.35 7.19 -0.81
N ALA A 30 7.93 8.40 -1.17
CA ALA A 30 8.85 9.53 -1.28
C ALA A 30 9.51 9.85 0.06
N SER A 31 8.72 9.87 1.15
CA SER A 31 9.23 10.11 2.50
C SER A 31 10.24 9.04 2.95
N ALA A 32 10.00 7.76 2.62
CA ALA A 32 10.92 6.66 2.91
C ALA A 32 12.29 6.87 2.26
N VAL A 33 12.29 7.29 0.99
CA VAL A 33 13.50 7.37 0.15
C VAL A 33 14.30 8.65 0.40
N GLU A 34 13.62 9.77 0.61
CA GLU A 34 14.26 11.09 0.64
C GLU A 34 14.69 11.49 2.05
N GLU A 35 13.88 11.18 3.06
CA GLU A 35 13.99 11.75 4.40
C GLU A 35 13.76 10.72 5.52
N GLY A 36 13.78 9.42 5.22
CA GLY A 36 13.65 8.36 6.24
C GLY A 36 12.39 8.46 7.11
N PHE A 37 11.27 8.92 6.52
CA PHE A 37 9.99 9.19 7.16
C PHE A 37 9.90 10.46 8.04
N GLU A 38 10.93 11.31 8.09
CA GLU A 38 10.90 12.55 8.87
C GLU A 38 9.77 13.51 8.45
N SER A 39 9.40 13.54 7.16
CA SER A 39 8.30 14.40 6.67
C SER A 39 6.89 13.96 7.04
N ILE A 40 6.73 12.72 7.53
CA ILE A 40 5.41 12.17 7.89
C ILE A 40 5.30 11.71 9.34
N SER A 41 6.39 11.69 10.09
CA SER A 41 6.38 11.51 11.54
C SER A 41 5.92 12.79 12.25
N GLY A 42 5.03 12.64 13.23
CA GLY A 42 4.49 13.75 14.02
C GLY A 42 5.47 14.29 15.07
N ASP A 43 5.02 15.28 15.86
CA ASP A 43 5.83 15.92 16.90
C ASP A 43 6.31 14.87 17.93
N LEU A 44 7.63 14.64 17.93
CA LEU A 44 8.37 13.56 18.60
C LEU A 44 8.30 13.49 20.14
N VAL A 45 7.38 14.18 20.82
CA VAL A 45 7.39 14.25 22.30
C VAL A 45 5.99 14.26 22.90
N ALA A 46 5.49 13.09 23.27
CA ALA A 46 5.16 12.68 24.66
C ALA A 46 4.16 11.50 24.65
N ASP A 47 4.67 10.29 24.95
CA ASP A 47 3.94 9.09 25.40
C ASP A 47 2.54 8.84 24.77
N GLY A 48 2.41 8.02 23.71
CA GLY A 48 3.38 7.03 23.25
C GLY A 48 3.09 6.45 21.86
N TYR A 49 4.19 6.00 21.26
CA TYR A 49 4.28 5.21 20.02
C TYR A 49 3.93 5.95 18.71
N PHE A 50 4.62 7.06 18.43
CA PHE A 50 4.78 7.71 17.11
C PHE A 50 3.50 7.89 16.26
N GLU A 51 2.88 9.07 16.35
CA GLU A 51 1.77 9.46 15.46
C GLU A 51 2.29 9.87 14.06
N THR A 52 1.51 9.56 13.00
CA THR A 52 1.83 9.92 11.62
C THR A 52 0.81 10.91 11.03
N ASN A 53 1.26 11.80 10.14
CA ASN A 53 0.38 12.78 9.48
C ASN A 53 -0.24 12.27 8.17
N VAL A 54 0.01 11.00 7.82
CA VAL A 54 -0.57 10.29 6.68
C VAL A 54 -1.30 9.08 7.21
N SER A 55 -2.55 8.89 6.81
CA SER A 55 -3.33 7.68 7.09
C SER A 55 -3.98 7.19 5.80
N PHE A 56 -4.24 5.89 5.72
CA PHE A 56 -4.92 5.26 4.58
C PHE A 56 -6.29 4.78 5.01
N PHE A 57 -7.31 4.97 4.16
CA PHE A 57 -8.60 4.27 4.21
C PHE A 57 -9.12 3.92 5.62
N ASP A 58 -9.22 4.92 6.50
CA ASP A 58 -9.68 4.74 7.88
C ASP A 58 -8.96 3.60 8.64
N ALA A 59 -7.63 3.50 8.45
CA ALA A 59 -6.78 2.61 9.22
C ALA A 59 -6.98 2.84 10.72
N ASP A 60 -7.07 1.74 11.46
CA ASP A 60 -7.21 1.79 12.91
C ASP A 60 -5.93 2.38 13.54
N GLU A 61 -4.78 2.07 12.95
CA GLU A 61 -3.49 2.59 13.36
C GLU A 61 -2.57 2.80 12.15
N CYS A 62 -1.84 3.92 12.12
CA CYS A 62 -0.70 4.13 11.22
C CYS A 62 0.46 4.74 12.00
N SER A 63 1.64 4.14 11.92
CA SER A 63 2.81 4.56 12.67
C SER A 63 4.10 4.40 11.85
N VAL A 64 5.16 5.08 12.30
CA VAL A 64 6.52 4.88 11.83
C VAL A 64 7.28 4.16 12.94
N ASP A 65 7.72 2.93 12.67
CA ASP A 65 8.63 2.23 13.56
C ASP A 65 10.02 2.87 13.47
N SER A 66 10.35 3.66 14.50
CA SER A 66 11.65 4.34 14.64
C SER A 66 12.85 3.38 14.77
N ILE A 67 12.63 2.10 15.09
CA ILE A 67 13.71 1.11 15.22
C ILE A 67 13.94 0.39 13.90
N GLY A 68 12.85 0.04 13.19
CA GLY A 68 12.89 -0.69 11.93
C GLY A 68 13.02 0.18 10.67
N GLY A 69 12.79 1.48 10.76
CA GLY A 69 12.76 2.36 9.58
C GLY A 69 11.64 1.97 8.62
N GLN A 70 10.44 1.75 9.17
CA GLN A 70 9.29 1.23 8.45
C GLN A 70 8.05 2.06 8.79
N TYR A 71 7.29 2.47 7.76
CA TYR A 71 5.93 2.96 7.93
C TYR A 71 4.97 1.78 7.83
N PHE A 72 3.98 1.71 8.71
CA PHE A 72 2.91 0.72 8.61
C PHE A 72 1.55 1.33 8.91
N CYS A 73 0.52 0.77 8.28
CA CYS A 73 -0.86 0.91 8.68
C CYS A 73 -1.47 -0.47 8.94
N LEU A 74 -2.35 -0.52 9.93
CA LEU A 74 -3.05 -1.71 10.40
C LEU A 74 -4.56 -1.47 10.34
N TRP A 75 -5.28 -2.51 9.93
CA TRP A 75 -6.72 -2.63 10.13
C TRP A 75 -7.04 -3.93 10.85
N ASP A 76 -7.74 -3.83 11.99
CA ASP A 76 -8.24 -4.96 12.76
C ASP A 76 -9.60 -5.41 12.21
N ARG A 77 -9.66 -6.62 11.67
CA ARG A 77 -10.86 -7.14 11.00
C ARG A 77 -11.49 -8.25 11.84
N PRO A 78 -12.79 -8.16 12.17
CA PRO A 78 -13.45 -9.10 13.08
C PRO A 78 -13.58 -10.53 12.52
N SER A 79 -13.37 -10.73 11.22
CA SER A 79 -13.46 -12.03 10.55
C SER A 79 -12.52 -12.15 9.35
N VAL A 80 -12.27 -13.38 8.90
CA VAL A 80 -11.52 -13.66 7.67
C VAL A 80 -12.21 -13.05 6.43
N ASP A 81 -13.51 -13.28 6.26
CA ASP A 81 -14.27 -12.76 5.11
C ASP A 81 -14.25 -11.23 5.03
N ASP A 82 -14.30 -10.55 6.18
CA ASP A 82 -14.19 -9.09 6.25
C ASP A 82 -12.79 -8.61 5.84
N ALA A 83 -11.75 -9.34 6.27
CA ALA A 83 -10.37 -9.03 5.89
C ALA A 83 -10.09 -9.29 4.40
N ASP A 84 -10.59 -10.39 3.84
CA ASP A 84 -10.52 -10.69 2.40
C ASP A 84 -11.18 -9.59 1.57
N THR A 85 -12.29 -9.04 2.05
CA THR A 85 -12.97 -7.91 1.39
C THR A 85 -12.17 -6.61 1.54
N ALA A 86 -11.58 -6.38 2.71
CA ALA A 86 -10.87 -5.15 3.03
C ALA A 86 -9.49 -5.04 2.38
N ILE A 87 -8.83 -6.16 2.08
CA ILE A 87 -7.48 -6.16 1.51
C ILE A 87 -7.46 -5.89 0.01
N ALA A 88 -8.53 -6.25 -0.71
CA ALA A 88 -8.60 -6.08 -2.17
C ALA A 88 -8.40 -4.62 -2.64
N PRO A 89 -9.03 -3.59 -2.03
CA PRO A 89 -8.77 -2.19 -2.38
C PRO A 89 -7.31 -1.75 -2.20
N LEU A 90 -6.63 -2.27 -1.17
CA LEU A 90 -5.22 -1.98 -0.92
C LEU A 90 -4.34 -2.58 -2.01
N TYR A 91 -4.61 -3.83 -2.39
CA TYR A 91 -3.92 -4.47 -3.51
C TYR A 91 -4.17 -3.77 -4.83
N ASP A 92 -5.40 -3.38 -5.12
CA ASP A 92 -5.75 -2.71 -6.35
C ASP A 92 -5.06 -1.35 -6.44
N MET A 93 -5.08 -0.57 -5.35
CA MET A 93 -4.30 0.67 -5.26
C MET A 93 -2.81 0.41 -5.51
N ALA A 94 -2.23 -0.57 -4.82
CA ALA A 94 -0.80 -0.85 -4.91
C ALA A 94 -0.41 -1.35 -6.32
N LYS A 95 -1.24 -2.18 -6.97
CA LYS A 95 -1.02 -2.66 -8.35
C LYS A 95 -1.09 -1.56 -9.38
N VAL A 96 -2.06 -0.67 -9.20
CA VAL A 96 -2.27 0.49 -10.03
C VAL A 96 -1.09 1.47 -9.89
N CYS A 97 -0.70 1.77 -8.66
CA CYS A 97 0.28 2.81 -8.36
C CYS A 97 1.72 2.36 -8.54
N LEU A 98 2.01 1.10 -8.25
CA LEU A 98 3.36 0.52 -8.35
C LEU A 98 3.47 -0.33 -9.62
N SER A 99 3.11 0.28 -10.74
CA SER A 99 3.31 -0.29 -12.06
C SER A 99 4.74 0.00 -12.55
N GLY A 100 5.26 -0.85 -13.46
CA GLY A 100 6.50 -0.59 -14.20
C GLY A 100 7.76 -0.39 -13.33
N GLY A 101 8.64 -1.40 -13.29
CA GLY A 101 9.88 -1.32 -12.52
C GLY A 101 9.75 -1.77 -11.06
N TRP A 102 8.58 -2.26 -10.66
CA TRP A 102 8.36 -2.98 -9.41
C TRP A 102 8.25 -4.48 -9.68
N GLU A 103 8.94 -5.29 -8.87
CA GLU A 103 8.85 -6.75 -8.88
C GLU A 103 7.90 -7.23 -7.77
N TRP A 104 7.05 -8.20 -8.11
CA TRP A 104 5.97 -8.68 -7.26
C TRP A 104 6.27 -10.09 -6.76
N THR A 105 6.14 -10.31 -5.45
CA THR A 105 6.32 -11.62 -4.81
C THR A 105 5.10 -11.94 -3.94
N ASP A 106 4.57 -13.15 -4.09
CA ASP A 106 3.52 -13.68 -3.22
C ASP A 106 4.10 -14.06 -1.85
N LEU A 107 3.39 -13.73 -0.78
CA LEU A 107 3.79 -13.96 0.60
C LEU A 107 2.93 -15.01 1.31
N ALA A 108 1.93 -15.59 0.63
CA ALA A 108 1.07 -16.59 1.23
C ALA A 108 1.89 -17.74 1.82
N GLY A 109 1.67 -18.04 3.10
CA GLY A 109 2.37 -19.07 3.86
C GLY A 109 3.67 -18.62 4.53
N GLU A 110 4.14 -17.38 4.31
CA GLU A 110 5.24 -16.82 5.09
C GLU A 110 4.86 -16.74 6.58
N LYS A 111 5.80 -17.12 7.45
CA LYS A 111 5.59 -17.11 8.90
C LYS A 111 6.16 -15.83 9.50
N ARG A 112 5.31 -15.10 10.22
CA ARG A 112 5.71 -13.98 11.08
C ARG A 112 6.05 -14.52 12.48
N PRO A 113 6.66 -13.71 13.37
CA PRO A 113 6.85 -14.09 14.76
C PRO A 113 5.55 -14.58 15.42
N ASN A 114 5.65 -15.40 16.46
CA ASN A 114 4.50 -15.87 17.26
C ASN A 114 3.48 -16.76 16.53
N THR A 115 3.91 -17.60 15.58
CA THR A 115 3.05 -18.56 14.85
C THR A 115 1.97 -17.95 13.97
N ILE A 116 2.06 -16.64 13.73
CA ILE A 116 1.22 -15.91 12.78
C ILE A 116 1.68 -16.27 11.37
N ALA A 117 0.73 -16.62 10.51
CA ALA A 117 1.00 -16.91 9.11
C ALA A 117 0.31 -15.88 8.23
N ILE A 118 1.01 -15.44 7.19
CA ILE A 118 0.40 -14.65 6.13
C ILE A 118 -0.54 -15.57 5.35
N THR A 119 -1.82 -15.25 5.35
CA THR A 119 -2.84 -16.02 4.63
C THR A 119 -3.00 -15.55 3.19
N GLU A 120 -2.78 -14.26 2.95
CA GLU A 120 -2.75 -13.63 1.64
C GLU A 120 -1.81 -12.42 1.70
N GLY A 121 -0.95 -12.23 0.70
CA GLY A 121 0.04 -11.16 0.76
C GLY A 121 0.81 -10.96 -0.53
N TYR A 122 1.15 -9.71 -0.84
CA TYR A 122 2.12 -9.37 -1.87
C TYR A 122 3.18 -8.41 -1.33
N ARG A 123 4.43 -8.69 -1.66
CA ARG A 123 5.55 -7.75 -1.55
C ARG A 123 5.89 -7.21 -2.91
N MET A 124 6.09 -5.91 -3.00
CA MET A 124 6.53 -5.21 -4.19
C MET A 124 7.82 -4.49 -3.90
N THR A 125 8.85 -4.77 -4.70
CA THR A 125 10.17 -4.13 -4.56
C THR A 125 10.47 -3.33 -5.81
N SER A 126 10.78 -2.05 -5.64
CA SER A 126 11.19 -1.19 -6.74
C SER A 126 12.62 -1.53 -7.17
N THR A 127 12.79 -1.82 -8.45
CA THR A 127 14.07 -2.26 -9.04
C THR A 127 14.82 -1.14 -9.76
N ARG A 128 14.16 0.00 -10.02
CA ARG A 128 14.68 1.09 -10.88
C ARG A 128 14.15 2.46 -10.46
N GLY A 129 14.79 3.51 -10.96
CA GLY A 129 14.36 4.90 -10.75
C GLY A 129 14.71 5.45 -9.37
N ALA A 130 14.06 6.56 -9.00
CA ALA A 130 14.30 7.26 -7.74
C ALA A 130 13.96 6.40 -6.52
N HIS A 131 12.99 5.49 -6.64
CA HIS A 131 12.54 4.65 -5.54
C HIS A 131 13.21 3.28 -5.47
N LYS A 132 14.32 3.04 -6.19
CA LYS A 132 14.98 1.73 -6.19
C LYS A 132 15.30 1.29 -4.74
N GLY A 133 14.96 0.05 -4.38
CA GLY A 133 15.11 -0.47 -3.02
C GLY A 133 13.91 -0.22 -2.11
N ALA A 134 12.95 0.62 -2.51
CA ALA A 134 11.70 0.77 -1.77
C ALA A 134 10.89 -0.52 -1.85
N VAL A 135 10.35 -0.92 -0.71
CA VAL A 135 9.50 -2.09 -0.57
C VAL A 135 8.14 -1.65 -0.06
N VAL A 136 7.09 -2.13 -0.72
CA VAL A 136 5.72 -2.01 -0.26
C VAL A 136 5.18 -3.42 -0.06
N GLN A 137 4.63 -3.68 1.12
CA GLN A 137 3.99 -4.95 1.44
C GLN A 137 2.54 -4.70 1.79
N VAL A 138 1.63 -5.44 1.17
CA VAL A 138 0.23 -5.49 1.59
C VAL A 138 -0.06 -6.94 1.89
N TYR A 139 -0.58 -7.24 3.07
CA TYR A 139 -0.84 -8.61 3.45
C TYR A 139 -1.85 -8.72 4.59
N MET A 140 -2.44 -9.90 4.71
CA MET A 140 -3.29 -10.30 5.81
C MET A 140 -2.58 -11.38 6.61
N ASP A 141 -2.58 -11.23 7.93
CA ASP A 141 -2.12 -12.26 8.85
C ASP A 141 -3.05 -12.48 10.04
N GLY A 142 -2.76 -13.53 10.80
CA GLY A 142 -3.44 -13.85 12.03
C GLY A 142 -3.07 -15.25 12.53
N MET A 143 -3.41 -15.53 13.78
CA MET A 143 -3.33 -16.91 14.28
C MET A 143 -4.46 -17.74 13.66
N ALA A 144 -4.13 -18.94 13.16
CA ALA A 144 -5.10 -19.83 12.53
C ALA A 144 -6.29 -20.20 13.44
N THR A 145 -6.10 -20.15 14.76
CA THR A 145 -7.12 -20.45 15.78
C THR A 145 -8.03 -19.27 16.10
N GLN A 146 -7.70 -18.07 15.62
CA GLN A 146 -8.46 -16.87 15.88
C GLN A 146 -9.40 -16.54 14.72
N PRO A 147 -10.60 -16.00 15.03
CA PRO A 147 -11.57 -15.64 14.01
C PRO A 147 -11.21 -14.33 13.30
N TRP A 148 -10.53 -13.42 13.99
CA TRP A 148 -10.14 -12.11 13.47
C TRP A 148 -8.85 -12.19 12.65
N ARG A 149 -8.63 -11.18 11.81
CA ARG A 149 -7.45 -11.02 10.97
C ARG A 149 -6.96 -9.59 11.01
N GLN A 150 -5.67 -9.41 10.80
CA GLN A 150 -5.07 -8.10 10.66
C GLN A 150 -4.67 -7.92 9.20
N VAL A 151 -5.06 -6.78 8.65
CA VAL A 151 -4.62 -6.35 7.32
C VAL A 151 -3.56 -5.29 7.52
N TRP A 152 -2.46 -5.42 6.81
CA TRP A 152 -1.28 -4.59 6.93
C TRP A 152 -0.93 -3.96 5.59
N LEU A 153 -0.54 -2.70 5.64
CA LEU A 153 0.22 -2.04 4.59
C LEU A 153 1.52 -1.56 5.21
N GLU A 154 2.64 -2.05 4.71
CA GLU A 154 3.97 -1.70 5.19
C GLU A 154 4.79 -1.08 4.05
N VAL A 155 5.60 -0.07 4.38
CA VAL A 155 6.55 0.56 3.46
C VAL A 155 7.88 0.73 4.17
N TRP A 156 8.97 0.29 3.54
CA TRP A 156 10.33 0.53 4.00
C TRP A 156 11.27 0.66 2.81
N TRP A 157 12.53 0.97 3.09
CA TRP A 157 13.58 1.09 2.08
C TRP A 157 14.78 0.22 2.47
N GLU A 158 15.22 -0.64 1.54
CA GLU A 158 16.40 -1.52 1.68
C GLU A 158 17.70 -0.88 1.19
#